data_AF-A0A7Y8ICN9-F1
#
_entry.id   AF-A0A7Y8ICN9-F1
#
_cell.length_a   1.000
_cell.length_b   1.000
_cell.length_c   1.000
_cell.angle_alpha   90.00
_cell.angle_beta   90.00
_cell.angle_gamma   90.00
#
_symmetry.space_group_name_H-M   'P 1'
#
loop_
_entity.id
_entity.type
_entity.pdbx_description
1 polymer ?
#
loop_
_entity_poly.entity_id
_entity_poly.type
_entity_poly.pdbx_seq_one_letter_code
_entity_poly.pdbx_strand_id
1 'polypeptide(L)'
;MAENEKNWGNFLKGFVIGGFLGALAGMLFAPKSGKELRSDIKEKGSEVLKDGKEIYVDASTRAKEIIDEAKHQAKELKKEADRHLSEARSKAKEILARGEKKEAEAGESEKGDTGGKEV
;
A
#
# COMPACT_ATOMS: atom_id res chain seq x y z
N MET A 1 20.24 -22.13 -1.55
CA MET A 1 20.60 -20.73 -1.29
C MET A 1 19.64 -19.83 -2.05
N ALA A 2 18.47 -19.48 -1.48
CA ALA A 2 17.45 -18.66 -2.16
C ALA A 2 16.70 -17.71 -1.20
N GLU A 3 17.09 -17.71 0.08
CA GLU A 3 16.34 -17.03 1.14
C GLU A 3 16.85 -15.59 1.35
N ASN A 4 18.12 -15.32 1.03
CA ASN A 4 18.70 -13.98 1.14
C ASN A 4 18.19 -12.99 0.06
N GLU A 5 17.88 -13.46 -1.15
CA GLU A 5 17.39 -12.58 -2.22
C GLU A 5 15.98 -12.02 -1.95
N LYS A 6 15.08 -12.84 -1.36
CA LYS A 6 13.72 -12.40 -1.01
C LYS A 6 13.73 -11.35 0.10
N ASN A 7 14.58 -11.52 1.11
CA ASN A 7 14.71 -10.57 2.22
C ASN A 7 15.32 -9.24 1.75
N TRP A 8 16.36 -9.29 0.91
CA TRP A 8 16.95 -8.10 0.31
C TRP A 8 15.98 -7.38 -0.65
N GLY A 9 15.20 -8.12 -1.45
CA GLY A 9 14.16 -7.57 -2.32
C GLY A 9 13.03 -6.89 -1.55
N ASN A 10 12.62 -7.46 -0.41
CA ASN A 10 11.62 -6.84 0.46
C ASN A 10 12.14 -5.56 1.14
N PHE A 11 13.41 -5.55 1.56
CA PHE A 11 14.05 -4.35 2.10
C PHE A 11 14.15 -3.24 1.05
N LEU A 12 14.59 -3.55 -0.16
CA LEU A 12 14.66 -2.59 -1.26
C LEU A 12 13.28 -2.00 -1.61
N LYS A 13 12.23 -2.82 -1.63
CA LYS A 13 10.85 -2.33 -1.80
C LYS A 13 10.45 -1.35 -0.70
N GLY A 14 10.73 -1.68 0.56
CA GLY A 14 10.48 -0.79 1.69
C GLY A 14 11.27 0.51 1.61
N PHE A 15 12.53 0.44 1.21
CA PHE A 15 13.41 1.59 1.03
C PHE A 15 12.92 2.52 -0.09
N VAL A 16 12.47 1.99 -1.23
CA VAL A 16 11.95 2.81 -2.33
C VAL A 16 10.67 3.54 -1.90
N ILE A 17 9.73 2.84 -1.25
CA ILE A 17 8.47 3.43 -0.80
C ILE A 17 8.72 4.48 0.30
N GLY A 18 9.53 4.12 1.31
CA GLY A 18 9.88 5.02 2.41
C GLY A 18 10.73 6.20 1.96
N GLY A 19 11.67 5.99 1.04
CA GLY A 19 12.49 7.04 0.44
C GLY A 19 11.67 8.03 -0.38
N PHE A 20 10.68 7.55 -1.14
CA PHE A 20 9.78 8.44 -1.88
C PHE A 20 8.89 9.28 -0.96
N LEU A 21 8.25 8.66 0.03
CA LEU A 21 7.44 9.37 1.03
C LEU A 21 8.29 10.35 1.85
N GLY A 22 9.50 9.94 2.25
CA GLY A 22 10.45 10.78 2.97
C GLY A 22 10.97 11.95 2.13
N ALA A 23 11.18 11.74 0.82
CA ALA A 23 11.55 12.81 -0.10
C ALA A 23 10.40 13.81 -0.30
N LEU A 24 9.14 13.35 -0.43
CA LEU A 24 7.98 14.24 -0.50
C LEU A 24 7.81 15.04 0.79
N ALA A 25 7.91 14.38 1.94
CA ALA A 25 7.84 15.04 3.25
C ALA A 25 9.00 16.03 3.44
N GLY A 26 10.23 15.63 3.07
CA GLY A 26 11.41 16.48 3.11
C GLY A 26 11.34 17.65 2.14
N MET A 27 10.75 17.46 0.96
CA MET A 27 10.56 18.52 -0.03
C MET A 27 9.47 19.51 0.40
N LEU A 28 8.43 19.04 1.09
CA LEU A 28 7.42 19.90 1.69
C LEU A 28 7.98 20.67 2.89
N PHE A 29 8.90 20.06 3.64
CA PHE A 29 9.57 20.69 4.78
C PHE A 29 10.76 21.58 4.37
N ALA A 30 11.33 21.39 3.18
CA ALA A 30 12.44 22.17 2.66
C ALA A 30 11.95 23.42 1.91
N PRO A 31 12.09 24.65 2.45
CA PRO A 31 11.56 25.87 1.86
C PRO A 31 12.28 26.35 0.58
N LYS A 32 13.32 25.64 0.09
CA LYS A 32 14.31 26.18 -0.86
C LYS A 32 14.43 25.49 -2.23
N SER A 33 13.93 24.27 -2.46
CA SER A 33 14.39 23.49 -3.64
C SER A 33 13.88 24.00 -5.00
N GLY A 34 12.83 24.83 -5.05
CA GLY A 34 12.25 25.31 -6.30
C GLY A 34 13.13 26.28 -7.11
N LYS A 35 14.02 27.05 -6.47
CA LYS A 35 14.86 28.05 -7.15
C LYS A 35 16.11 27.43 -7.80
N GLU A 36 16.77 26.52 -7.09
CA GLU A 36 17.98 25.85 -7.57
C GLU A 36 17.66 24.78 -8.62
N LEU A 37 16.59 24.02 -8.42
CA LEU A 37 16.13 23.02 -9.41
C LEU A 37 15.77 23.66 -10.75
N ARG A 38 15.23 24.88 -10.74
CA ARG A 38 14.90 25.61 -11.98
C ARG A 38 16.14 26.15 -12.69
N SER A 39 17.21 26.45 -11.96
CA SER A 39 18.50 26.87 -12.53
C SER A 39 19.23 25.68 -13.15
N ASP A 40 19.30 24.56 -12.42
CA ASP A 40 19.94 23.32 -12.89
C ASP A 40 19.21 22.70 -14.09
N ILE A 41 17.87 22.74 -14.12
CA ILE A 41 17.08 22.30 -15.29
C ILE A 41 17.32 23.19 -16.50
N LYS A 42 17.52 24.50 -16.32
CA LYS A 42 17.73 25.42 -17.44
C LYS A 42 19.11 25.23 -18.08
N GLU A 43 20.12 24.91 -17.26
CA GLU A 43 21.50 24.75 -17.70
C GLU A 43 21.79 23.34 -18.22
N LYS A 44 21.29 22.28 -17.56
CA LYS A 44 21.50 20.88 -17.97
C LYS A 44 20.40 20.31 -18.86
N GLY A 45 19.19 20.90 -18.84
CA GLY A 45 18.05 20.39 -19.60
C GLY A 45 18.20 20.52 -21.11
N SER A 46 18.87 21.57 -21.61
CA SER A 46 19.08 21.79 -23.05
C SER A 46 19.85 20.64 -23.74
N GLU A 47 20.83 20.08 -23.05
CA GLU A 47 21.73 19.05 -23.59
C GLU A 47 21.15 17.64 -23.37
N VAL A 48 20.58 17.39 -22.18
CA VAL A 48 19.94 16.11 -21.83
C VAL A 48 18.64 15.85 -22.59
N LEU A 49 17.90 16.89 -23.01
CA LEU A 49 16.64 16.71 -23.74
C LEU A 49 16.82 16.19 -25.18
N LYS A 50 17.98 16.41 -25.81
CA LYS A 50 18.25 15.88 -27.16
C LYS A 50 18.56 14.39 -27.13
N ASP A 51 19.42 13.93 -26.22
CA ASP A 51 19.73 12.51 -26.04
C ASP A 51 18.62 11.75 -25.29
N GLY A 52 17.88 12.47 -24.45
CA GLY A 52 16.79 11.92 -23.67
C GLY A 52 15.59 11.47 -24.50
N LYS A 53 15.38 11.98 -25.71
CA LYS A 53 14.26 11.52 -26.57
C LYS A 53 14.45 10.08 -27.01
N GLU A 54 15.66 9.67 -27.36
CA GLU A 54 15.94 8.32 -27.83
C GLU A 54 15.89 7.32 -26.66
N ILE A 55 16.48 7.69 -25.52
CA ILE A 55 16.40 6.91 -24.28
C ILE A 55 14.96 6.82 -23.76
N TYR A 56 14.17 7.88 -23.87
CA TYR A 56 12.78 7.90 -23.40
C TYR A 56 11.87 7.00 -24.23
N VAL A 57 12.09 6.90 -25.54
CA VAL A 57 11.31 6.00 -26.40
C VAL A 57 11.63 4.54 -26.07
N ASP A 58 12.92 4.20 -25.89
CA ASP A 58 13.32 2.83 -25.55
C ASP A 58 12.87 2.45 -24.12
N ALA A 59 13.04 3.36 -23.16
CA ALA A 59 12.57 3.18 -21.79
C ALA A 59 11.04 3.10 -21.70
N SER A 60 10.30 3.92 -22.45
CA SER A 60 8.84 3.87 -22.47
C SER A 60 8.32 2.55 -23.06
N THR A 61 9.01 2.02 -24.05
CA THR A 61 8.63 0.74 -24.67
C THR A 61 8.84 -0.41 -23.69
N ARG A 62 10.03 -0.50 -23.06
CA ARG A 62 10.30 -1.50 -22.02
C ARG A 62 9.41 -1.34 -20.80
N ALA A 63 9.12 -0.11 -20.38
CA ALA A 63 8.21 0.17 -19.28
C ALA A 63 6.79 -0.30 -19.59
N LYS A 64 6.31 -0.11 -20.83
CA LYS A 64 4.99 -0.61 -21.24
C LYS A 64 4.93 -2.14 -21.17
N GLU A 65 5.94 -2.84 -21.66
CA GLU A 65 6.02 -4.31 -21.59
C GLU A 65 5.98 -4.80 -20.13
N ILE A 66 6.80 -4.20 -19.26
CA ILE A 66 6.83 -4.53 -17.82
C ILE A 66 5.48 -4.23 -17.15
N ILE A 67 4.84 -3.11 -17.51
CA ILE A 67 3.53 -2.74 -16.97
C ILE A 67 2.45 -3.72 -17.43
N ASP A 68 2.48 -4.16 -18.68
CA ASP A 68 1.50 -5.14 -19.17
C ASP A 68 1.68 -6.50 -18.51
N GLU A 69 2.91 -6.97 -18.38
CA GLU A 69 3.22 -8.22 -17.67
C GLU A 69 2.84 -8.14 -16.19
N ALA A 70 3.15 -7.01 -15.54
CA ALA A 70 2.76 -6.75 -14.16
C ALA A 70 1.24 -6.65 -14.00
N LYS A 71 0.51 -6.05 -14.94
CA LYS A 71 -0.96 -6.01 -14.93
C LYS A 71 -1.56 -7.40 -15.05
N HIS A 72 -0.97 -8.26 -15.88
CA HIS A 72 -1.46 -9.62 -16.06
C HIS A 72 -1.30 -10.43 -14.76
N GLN A 73 -0.12 -10.38 -14.15
CA GLN A 73 0.12 -11.05 -12.86
C GLN A 73 -0.68 -10.41 -11.72
N ALA A 74 -0.85 -9.09 -11.71
CA ALA A 74 -1.66 -8.39 -10.72
C ALA A 74 -3.14 -8.74 -10.82
N LYS A 75 -3.67 -9.01 -12.02
CA LYS A 75 -5.07 -9.48 -12.18
C LYS A 75 -5.29 -10.84 -11.53
N GLU A 76 -4.36 -11.77 -11.73
CA GLU A 76 -4.44 -13.10 -11.11
C GLU A 76 -4.35 -13.00 -9.59
N LEU A 77 -3.34 -12.27 -9.10
CA LEU A 77 -3.14 -12.07 -7.67
C LEU A 77 -4.30 -11.31 -7.01
N LYS A 78 -4.88 -10.32 -7.70
CA LYS A 78 -6.06 -9.60 -7.22
C LYS A 78 -7.27 -10.53 -7.10
N LYS A 79 -7.48 -11.43 -8.05
CA LYS A 79 -8.61 -12.36 -8.04
C LYS A 79 -8.50 -13.34 -6.88
N GLU A 80 -7.30 -13.82 -6.60
CA GLU A 80 -7.01 -14.70 -5.47
C GLU A 80 -7.15 -13.93 -4.13
N ALA A 81 -6.60 -12.73 -4.05
CA ALA A 81 -6.73 -11.85 -2.89
C ALA A 81 -8.19 -11.46 -2.60
N ASP A 82 -8.97 -11.08 -3.62
CA ASP A 82 -10.40 -10.76 -3.47
C ASP A 82 -11.20 -11.96 -2.96
N ARG A 83 -10.87 -13.18 -3.41
CA ARG A 83 -11.51 -14.41 -2.94
C ARG A 83 -11.19 -14.68 -1.46
N HIS A 84 -9.90 -14.63 -1.08
CA HIS A 84 -9.49 -14.83 0.30
C HIS A 84 -9.99 -13.72 1.24
N LEU A 85 -10.01 -12.48 0.76
CA LEU A 85 -10.52 -11.33 1.51
C LEU A 85 -12.05 -11.41 1.69
N SER A 86 -12.78 -11.89 0.69
CA SER A 86 -14.22 -12.10 0.78
C SER A 86 -14.57 -13.18 1.80
N GLU A 87 -13.85 -14.31 1.78
CA GLU A 87 -14.05 -15.37 2.79
C GLU A 87 -13.68 -14.90 4.20
N ALA A 88 -12.55 -14.18 4.34
CA ALA A 88 -12.14 -13.60 5.61
C ALA A 88 -13.17 -12.58 6.12
N ARG A 89 -13.69 -11.70 5.24
CA ARG A 89 -14.75 -10.75 5.57
C ARG A 89 -16.05 -11.45 5.95
N SER A 90 -16.41 -12.53 5.27
CA SER A 90 -17.64 -13.27 5.58
C SER A 90 -17.53 -13.95 6.95
N LYS A 91 -16.40 -14.59 7.25
CA LYS A 91 -16.12 -15.16 8.57
C LYS A 91 -16.06 -14.08 9.66
N ALA A 92 -15.43 -12.95 9.38
CA ALA A 92 -15.40 -11.82 10.31
C ALA A 92 -16.80 -11.26 10.58
N LYS A 93 -17.63 -11.08 9.56
CA LYS A 93 -19.04 -10.68 9.71
C LYS A 93 -19.84 -11.70 10.51
N GLU A 94 -19.61 -12.99 10.30
CA GLU A 94 -20.31 -14.05 11.05
C GLU A 94 -19.89 -14.06 12.52
N ILE A 95 -18.59 -13.88 12.80
CA ILE A 95 -18.06 -13.78 14.18
C ILE A 95 -18.59 -12.52 14.86
N LEU A 96 -18.60 -11.38 14.16
CA LEU A 96 -19.17 -10.13 14.67
C LEU A 96 -20.66 -10.28 14.94
N ALA A 97 -21.44 -10.83 14.01
CA ALA A 97 -22.87 -11.05 14.20
C ALA A 97 -23.17 -12.07 15.31
N ARG A 98 -22.33 -13.09 15.51
CA ARG A 98 -22.43 -14.00 16.67
C ARG A 98 -22.00 -13.33 17.97
N GLY A 99 -21.01 -12.43 17.92
CA GLY A 99 -20.57 -11.61 19.04
C GLY A 99 -21.69 -10.68 19.51
N GLU A 100 -22.30 -9.94 18.58
CA GLU A 100 -23.43 -9.05 18.85
C GLU A 100 -24.66 -9.81 19.35
N LYS A 101 -24.94 -11.02 18.84
CA LYS A 101 -26.03 -11.86 19.36
C LYS A 101 -25.74 -12.40 20.75
N LYS A 102 -24.50 -12.83 21.02
CA LYS A 102 -24.10 -13.29 22.37
C LYS A 102 -24.01 -12.15 23.37
N GLU A 103 -23.63 -10.95 22.96
CA GLU A 103 -23.66 -9.75 23.81
C GLU A 103 -25.10 -9.28 24.06
N ALA A 104 -26.01 -9.42 23.09
CA ALA A 104 -27.43 -9.17 23.29
C ALA A 104 -28.09 -10.21 24.24
N GLU A 105 -27.74 -11.49 24.14
CA GLU A 105 -28.23 -12.54 25.04
C GLU A 105 -27.59 -12.46 26.44
N ALA A 106 -26.32 -12.05 26.56
CA ALA A 106 -25.66 -11.84 27.85
C ALA A 106 -26.16 -10.56 28.56
N GLY A 107 -26.45 -9.49 27.81
CA GLY A 107 -27.02 -8.25 28.35
C GLY A 107 -28.47 -8.40 28.85
N GLU A 108 -29.22 -9.40 28.38
CA GLU A 108 -30.58 -9.69 28.85
C GLU A 108 -30.59 -10.58 30.11
N SER A 109 -29.57 -11.44 30.31
CA SER A 109 -29.43 -12.23 31.56
C SER A 109 -28.93 -11.44 32.77
N GLU A 110 -28.25 -10.29 32.58
CA GLU A 110 -27.72 -9.49 33.70
C GLU A 110 -28.74 -8.51 34.31
N LYS A 111 -29.88 -8.25 33.65
CA LYS A 111 -30.95 -7.37 34.19
C LYS A 111 -32.03 -8.08 35.02
N GLY A 112 -31.96 -9.41 35.16
CA GLY A 112 -32.99 -10.22 35.80
C GLY A 112 -32.77 -10.62 37.27
N ASP A 113 -31.55 -10.49 37.83
CA ASP A 113 -31.20 -11.17 39.10
C ASP A 113 -30.68 -10.25 40.24
N THR A 114 -30.89 -8.93 40.18
CA THR A 114 -30.66 -8.07 41.37
C THR A 114 -31.97 -7.53 41.93
N GLY A 115 -32.85 -8.45 42.28
CA GLY A 115 -34.12 -8.16 42.96
C GLY A 115 -34.39 -9.20 44.03
N GLY A 116 -33.79 -9.02 45.21
CA GLY A 116 -34.26 -9.67 46.44
C GLY A 116 -33.24 -10.56 47.15
N LYS A 117 -32.57 -10.00 48.15
CA LYS A 117 -32.48 -10.69 49.45
C LYS A 117 -32.24 -9.69 50.58
N GLU A 118 -33.33 -9.35 51.24
CA GLU A 118 -33.35 -9.03 52.66
C GLU A 118 -32.73 -10.22 53.43
N VAL A 119 -31.72 -9.96 54.26
CA VAL A 119 -31.62 -10.27 55.71
C VAL A 119 -30.33 -9.68 56.27
#